data_AF-A0A0J8RY01-F1
#
_entry.id   AF-A0A0J8RY01-F1
#
_cell.length_a   1.000
_cell.length_b   1.000
_cell.length_c   1.000
_cell.angle_alpha   90.00
_cell.angle_beta   90.00
_cell.angle_gamma   90.00
#
_symmetry.space_group_name_H-M   'P 1'
#
loop_
_entity.id
_entity.type
_entity.pdbx_description
1 polymer ?
#
loop_
_entity_poly.entity_id
_entity_poly.type
_entity_poly.pdbx_seq_one_letter_code
_entity_poly.pdbx_strand_id
1 'polypeptide(L)'
;MAQGAIKKAKPAASSTAKRPAALGPKKGARAIAPKKAALVKQKKLSKKLSAGLTAKMEQNLAEKAGHLELLRGGKKSAKSDKRAEKGAGNKK
;
A
#
# COMPACT_ATOMS: atom_id res chain seq x y z
N MET A 1 70.12 35.68 7.03
CA MET A 1 70.74 34.83 5.97
C MET A 1 69.64 34.28 5.09
N ALA A 2 69.89 34.23 3.78
CA ALA A 2 68.90 34.15 2.70
C ALA A 2 68.00 32.89 2.69
N GLN A 3 66.76 33.07 2.25
CA GLN A 3 65.76 32.05 1.96
C GLN A 3 66.23 31.08 0.85
N GLY A 4 66.16 29.77 1.10
CA GLY A 4 66.38 28.72 0.11
C GLY A 4 65.10 28.39 -0.67
N ALA A 5 65.22 28.16 -1.97
CA ALA A 5 64.15 28.03 -2.95
C ALA A 5 63.09 26.94 -2.65
N ILE A 6 61.83 27.30 -2.86
CA ILE A 6 60.64 26.44 -2.72
C ILE A 6 60.55 25.52 -3.96
N LYS A 7 60.67 24.20 -3.78
CA LYS A 7 60.46 23.23 -4.87
C LYS A 7 58.95 23.09 -5.17
N LYS A 8 58.51 23.55 -6.36
CA LYS A 8 57.24 23.18 -7.04
C LYS A 8 57.53 21.97 -7.95
N ALA A 9 56.69 20.98 -8.27
CA ALA A 9 55.31 20.60 -7.98
C ALA A 9 55.14 19.11 -8.40
N LYS A 10 54.02 18.46 -8.02
CA LYS A 10 53.39 17.42 -8.86
C LYS A 10 51.86 17.56 -8.76
N PRO A 11 51.11 17.60 -9.87
CA PRO A 11 49.66 17.67 -9.80
C PRO A 11 49.14 16.27 -9.53
N ALA A 12 48.68 16.01 -8.31
CA ALA A 12 47.87 14.82 -8.05
C ALA A 12 46.44 15.14 -8.46
N ALA A 13 45.99 14.39 -9.46
CA ALA A 13 44.67 14.44 -10.06
C ALA A 13 43.52 14.55 -9.05
N SER A 14 42.47 15.22 -9.51
CA SER A 14 41.14 15.24 -8.92
C SER A 14 40.71 13.88 -8.35
N SER A 15 40.29 13.83 -7.10
CA SER A 15 39.04 13.15 -6.76
C SER A 15 38.64 13.50 -5.34
N THR A 16 37.42 14.03 -5.23
CA THR A 16 36.54 13.99 -4.08
C THR A 16 36.98 12.97 -3.02
N ALA A 17 37.61 13.44 -1.95
CA ALA A 17 37.93 12.61 -0.79
C ALA A 17 36.64 12.24 -0.05
N LYS A 18 35.86 11.31 -0.64
CA LYS A 18 34.84 10.56 0.09
C LYS A 18 35.60 9.74 1.13
N ARG A 19 35.48 10.15 2.40
CA ARG A 19 36.03 9.41 3.55
C ARG A 19 35.73 7.91 3.36
N PRO A 20 36.70 7.01 3.55
CA PRO A 20 36.45 5.58 3.39
C PRO A 20 35.33 5.19 4.36
N ALA A 21 34.22 4.67 3.83
CA ALA A 21 33.18 4.05 4.62
C ALA A 21 33.85 2.97 5.47
N ALA A 22 33.69 3.08 6.79
CA ALA A 22 34.42 2.33 7.80
C ALA A 22 34.63 0.85 7.42
N LEU A 23 35.88 0.37 7.54
CA LEU A 23 36.32 -1.02 7.38
C LEU A 23 35.74 -1.99 8.44
N GLY A 24 34.61 -1.64 9.06
CA GLY A 24 33.94 -2.46 10.06
C GLY A 24 32.68 -3.13 9.48
N PRO A 25 32.21 -4.23 10.08
CA PRO A 25 30.92 -4.82 9.72
C PRO A 25 29.83 -3.75 9.73
N LYS A 26 29.05 -3.67 8.65
CA LYS A 26 27.89 -2.78 8.59
C LYS A 26 26.99 -3.08 9.79
N LYS A 27 26.74 -2.09 10.65
CA LYS A 27 25.84 -2.22 11.80
C LYS A 27 24.54 -2.87 11.32
N GLY A 28 24.23 -4.07 11.81
CA GLY A 28 23.03 -4.81 11.42
C GLY A 28 21.74 -4.02 11.70
N ALA A 29 20.62 -4.47 11.14
CA ALA A 29 19.33 -3.84 11.33
C ALA A 29 19.03 -3.70 12.83
N ARG A 30 19.04 -2.48 13.35
CA ARG A 30 18.75 -2.20 14.75
C ARG A 30 17.25 -2.25 14.96
N ALA A 31 16.73 -3.34 15.50
CA ALA A 31 15.36 -3.39 16.01
C ALA A 31 15.29 -2.61 17.33
N ILE A 32 14.96 -1.32 17.25
CA ILE A 32 14.78 -0.48 18.44
C ILE A 32 13.39 -0.77 19.00
N ALA A 33 13.34 -1.30 20.23
CA ALA A 33 12.08 -1.55 20.91
C ALA A 33 11.29 -0.24 21.08
N PRO A 34 9.96 -0.25 20.88
CA PRO A 34 9.15 0.94 21.02
C PRO A 34 9.16 1.41 22.48
N LYS A 35 9.47 2.70 22.69
CA LYS A 35 9.47 3.33 24.02
C LYS A 35 8.15 3.16 24.79
N LYS A 36 7.03 3.02 24.07
CA LYS A 36 5.67 2.81 24.62
C LYS A 36 5.03 1.55 24.03
N ALA A 37 5.57 0.38 24.36
CA ALA A 37 5.13 -0.90 23.81
C ALA A 37 3.62 -1.18 24.03
N ALA A 38 3.06 -0.80 25.19
CA ALA A 38 1.64 -0.99 25.49
C ALA A 38 0.73 -0.22 24.53
N LEU A 39 1.02 1.06 24.25
CA LEU A 39 0.24 1.87 23.31
C LEU A 39 0.34 1.33 21.87
N VAL A 40 1.51 0.84 21.47
CA VAL A 40 1.68 0.21 20.15
C VAL A 40 0.83 -1.06 20.04
N LYS A 41 0.77 -1.88 21.10
CA LYS A 41 -0.10 -3.06 21.15
C LYS A 41 -1.57 -2.67 21.05
N GLN A 42 -2.02 -1.67 21.82
CA GLN A 42 -3.40 -1.19 21.78
C GLN A 42 -3.80 -0.67 20.40
N LYS A 43 -2.96 0.14 19.75
CA LYS A 43 -3.20 0.63 18.37
C LYS A 43 -3.27 -0.49 17.34
N LYS A 44 -2.45 -1.53 17.50
CA LYS A 44 -2.50 -2.72 16.64
C LYS A 44 -3.80 -3.49 16.84
N LEU A 45 -4.26 -3.64 18.08
CA LEU A 45 -5.55 -4.28 18.40
C LEU A 45 -6.71 -3.47 17.83
N SER A 46 -6.75 -2.15 18.05
CA SER A 46 -7.82 -1.30 17.53
C SER A 46 -7.91 -1.37 16.01
N LYS A 47 -6.76 -1.36 15.30
CA LYS A 47 -6.71 -1.50 13.84
C LYS A 47 -7.26 -2.86 13.36
N LYS A 48 -6.93 -3.95 14.05
CA LYS A 48 -7.43 -5.29 13.71
C LYS A 48 -8.95 -5.39 13.92
N LEU A 49 -9.44 -4.89 15.06
CA LEU A 49 -10.85 -4.92 15.39
C LEU A 49 -11.67 -4.04 14.44
N SER A 50 -11.20 -2.83 14.13
CA SER A 50 -11.88 -1.94 13.19
C SER A 50 -11.96 -2.55 11.80
N ALA A 51 -10.88 -3.17 11.30
CA ALA A 51 -10.87 -3.85 10.00
C ALA A 51 -11.86 -5.04 9.94
N GLY A 52 -11.99 -5.80 11.03
CA GLY A 52 -12.96 -6.88 11.12
C GLY A 52 -14.41 -6.38 11.15
N LEU A 53 -14.67 -5.28 11.87
CA LEU A 53 -16.00 -4.67 11.91
C LEU A 53 -16.39 -4.07 10.56
N THR A 54 -15.46 -3.41 9.85
CA THR A 54 -15.72 -2.89 8.50
C THR A 54 -16.00 -4.02 7.51
N ALA A 55 -15.22 -5.11 7.54
CA ALA A 55 -15.46 -6.27 6.66
C ALA A 55 -16.84 -6.90 6.89
N LYS A 56 -17.26 -7.06 8.16
CA LYS A 56 -18.62 -7.54 8.49
C LYS A 56 -19.71 -6.57 8.04
N MET A 57 -19.47 -5.27 8.16
CA MET A 57 -20.39 -4.25 7.70
C MET A 57 -20.53 -4.27 6.18
N GLU A 58 -19.43 -4.42 5.45
CA GLU A 58 -19.42 -4.57 3.98
C GLU A 58 -20.18 -5.82 3.54
N GLN A 59 -19.98 -6.96 4.21
CA GLN A 59 -20.75 -8.18 3.97
C GLN A 59 -22.25 -7.97 4.20
N ASN A 60 -22.64 -7.39 5.34
CA ASN A 60 -24.05 -7.11 5.64
C ASN A 60 -24.69 -6.15 4.64
N LEU A 61 -23.94 -5.15 4.15
CA LEU A 61 -24.41 -4.24 3.12
C LEU A 61 -24.55 -4.95 1.78
N ALA A 62 -23.60 -5.81 1.41
CA ALA A 62 -23.66 -6.61 0.19
C ALA A 62 -24.81 -7.63 0.22
N GLU A 63 -25.07 -8.28 1.34
CA GLU A 63 -26.22 -9.18 1.50
C GLU A 63 -27.54 -8.41 1.37
N LYS A 64 -27.67 -7.26 2.03
CA LYS A 64 -28.85 -6.40 1.92
C LYS A 64 -29.01 -5.83 0.52
N ALA A 65 -27.92 -5.42 -0.13
CA ALA A 65 -27.91 -4.90 -1.49
C ALA A 65 -28.23 -6.00 -2.50
N GLY A 66 -27.59 -7.17 -2.42
CA GLY A 66 -27.89 -8.34 -3.25
C GLY A 66 -29.31 -8.85 -3.05
N HIS A 67 -29.80 -8.86 -1.81
CA HIS A 67 -31.22 -9.13 -1.52
C HIS A 67 -32.13 -8.05 -2.13
N LEU A 68 -31.75 -6.77 -2.07
CA LEU A 68 -32.47 -5.68 -2.72
C LEU A 68 -32.39 -5.73 -4.25
N GLU A 69 -31.31 -6.20 -4.85
CA GLU A 69 -31.17 -6.43 -6.29
C GLU A 69 -32.09 -7.57 -6.74
N LEU A 70 -32.20 -8.63 -5.93
CA LEU A 70 -33.19 -9.70 -6.15
C LEU A 70 -34.64 -9.16 -6.03
N LEU A 71 -34.91 -8.21 -5.13
CA LEU A 71 -36.22 -7.60 -4.97
C LEU A 71 -36.55 -6.54 -6.05
N ARG A 72 -35.58 -5.70 -6.43
CA ARG A 72 -35.77 -4.55 -7.32
C ARG A 72 -35.59 -4.88 -8.80
N GLY A 73 -34.74 -5.85 -9.13
CA GLY A 73 -34.36 -6.19 -10.51
C GLY A 73 -34.77 -7.58 -10.97
N GLY A 74 -34.69 -8.60 -10.10
CA GLY A 74 -34.76 -10.01 -10.53
C GLY A 74 -36.03 -10.45 -11.27
N LYS A 75 -37.19 -9.82 -11.02
CA LYS A 75 -38.45 -10.14 -11.71
C LYS A 75 -38.85 -9.15 -12.80
N LYS A 76 -38.34 -7.91 -12.79
CA LYS A 76 -38.74 -6.90 -13.79
C LYS A 76 -37.90 -6.96 -15.06
N SER A 77 -36.59 -7.21 -14.98
CA SER A 77 -35.75 -7.44 -16.16
C SER A 77 -36.02 -8.81 -16.78
N ALA A 78 -36.10 -9.88 -15.97
CA ALA A 78 -36.39 -11.22 -16.47
C ALA A 78 -37.76 -11.33 -17.17
N LYS A 79 -38.75 -10.50 -16.81
CA LYS A 79 -40.08 -10.48 -17.44
C LYS A 79 -40.15 -9.52 -18.64
N SER A 80 -39.33 -8.48 -18.70
CA SER A 80 -39.18 -7.66 -19.91
C SER A 80 -38.43 -8.41 -21.00
N ASP A 81 -37.37 -9.16 -20.65
CA ASP A 81 -36.59 -9.94 -21.60
C ASP A 81 -37.42 -11.09 -22.20
N LYS A 82 -38.18 -11.83 -21.36
CA LYS A 82 -39.10 -12.88 -21.83
C LYS A 82 -40.28 -12.36 -22.66
N ARG A 83 -40.69 -11.09 -22.47
CA ARG A 83 -41.76 -10.46 -23.25
C ARG A 83 -41.25 -9.90 -24.59
N ALA A 84 -40.02 -9.39 -24.62
CA ALA A 84 -39.36 -8.95 -25.84
C ALA A 84 -39.09 -10.13 -26.80
N GLU A 85 -38.65 -11.28 -26.25
CA GLU A 85 -38.38 -12.49 -27.04
C GLU A 85 -39.66 -13.12 -27.64
N LYS A 86 -40.76 -13.18 -26.88
CA LYS A 86 -42.05 -13.70 -27.38
C LYS A 86 -42.74 -12.79 -28.41
N GLY A 87 -42.46 -11.48 -28.42
CA GLY A 87 -43.05 -10.54 -29.37
C GLY A 87 -42.40 -10.57 -30.76
N ALA A 88 -41.17 -11.05 -30.87
CA ALA A 88 -40.42 -11.08 -32.13
C ALA A 88 -40.71 -12.33 -33.00
N GLY A 89 -41.28 -13.39 -32.42
CA GLY A 89 -41.51 -14.67 -33.11
C GLY A 89 -42.80 -14.79 -33.93
N ASN A 90 -43.69 -13.79 -33.92
CA ASN A 90 -45.04 -13.89 -34.54
C ASN A 90 -45.21 -13.04 -35.82
N LYS A 91 -44.14 -12.79 -36.57
CA LYS A 91 -44.17 -12.18 -37.91
C LYS A 91 -43.55 -13.13 -38.94
N LYS A 92 -44.30 -14.15 -39.34
CA LYS A 92 -44.13 -14.85 -40.62
C LYS A 92 -45.51 -15.25 -41.11
#